data_AF-A0A436R9Q0-F1
#
_entry.id   AF-A0A436R9Q0-F1
#
_cell.length_a   1.000
_cell.length_b   1.000
_cell.length_c   1.000
_cell.angle_alpha   90.00
_cell.angle_beta   90.00
_cell.angle_gamma   90.00
#
_symmetry.space_group_name_H-M   'P 1'
#
loop_
_entity.id
_entity.type
_entity.pdbx_description
1 polymer ?
#
loop_
_entity_poly.entity_id
_entity_poly.type
_entity_poly.pdbx_seq_one_letter_code
_entity_poly.pdbx_strand_id
1 'polypeptide(L)'
;YMDYAAIADVHSIKRQIHAHKGHGEIAVKGHNVKLGRGGIREIEFFVQTQQLIAGGRFPELRGRETVPMLGALAARGWITADARDALTRQYWFLRRVEHAIQMVADEQTHILPDSDEGLERIALMLGFAGEADFTQAFRASLQQVERHYAALFETAPELSAGIGNLVFTGDVDDPDTLQTLHRLGFQRPSDICRVIRGWHFGRYRVTQSAEARERLTELTPALLKAFGQTRRADEALIRFDEFLAGLPAGIQLFSLLQSNPALLKLMATIMGAAPRLAAIITRRPHVFDGLLDPALLTELPDRAYLSARLAAFIEGDHAYEDVLDRLRIFAAEQKFLIGVRLLAGSIDPARAGRAFSDLADLTIEAALQAVIAEFAQRHGSIARGRVALLGMGKLGSRELTAGSDVDLILLYDHDADAEESDGDKPLAPSHYYTRMTQRLIAAVSAPTAEGVLYELDLRLRPSGNKGPVATHIDAFKKYQRQDAWTWEHMALARARAIGGDAELCAELDEEVAAVLA
;
A
#
# COMPACT_ATOMS: atom_id res chain seq x y z
N TYR A 1 18.03 -20.23 7.07
CA TYR A 1 18.24 -19.76 5.69
C TYR A 1 18.67 -18.31 5.78
N MET A 2 19.80 -17.95 5.18
CA MET A 2 20.32 -16.57 5.22
C MET A 2 19.53 -15.68 4.26
N ASP A 3 19.23 -14.49 4.74
CA ASP A 3 18.44 -13.42 4.14
C ASP A 3 19.14 -12.89 2.87
N TYR A 4 18.45 -12.90 1.72
CA TYR A 4 18.95 -12.25 0.50
C TYR A 4 19.27 -10.77 0.72
N ALA A 5 18.68 -10.11 1.74
CA ALA A 5 19.05 -8.76 2.14
C ALA A 5 20.51 -8.66 2.63
N ALA A 6 21.04 -9.68 3.32
CA ALA A 6 22.45 -9.68 3.75
C ALA A 6 23.41 -9.80 2.55
N ILE A 7 22.99 -10.53 1.51
CA ILE A 7 23.74 -10.63 0.24
C ILE A 7 23.64 -9.30 -0.54
N ALA A 8 22.46 -8.67 -0.58
CA ALA A 8 22.25 -7.35 -1.18
C ALA A 8 23.03 -6.24 -0.44
N ASP A 9 23.13 -6.30 0.89
CA ASP A 9 23.94 -5.40 1.72
C ASP A 9 25.43 -5.53 1.38
N VAL A 10 25.93 -6.76 1.22
CA VAL A 10 27.30 -7.00 0.75
C VAL A 10 27.51 -6.43 -0.67
N HIS A 11 26.52 -6.59 -1.57
CA HIS A 11 26.54 -6.00 -2.92
C HIS A 11 26.56 -4.47 -2.90
N SER A 12 25.96 -3.84 -1.90
CA SER A 12 26.02 -2.39 -1.71
C SER A 12 27.37 -1.93 -1.19
N ILE A 13 27.93 -2.63 -0.20
CA ILE A 13 29.25 -2.31 0.35
C ILE A 13 30.31 -2.37 -0.76
N LYS A 14 30.25 -3.41 -1.61
CA LYS A 14 31.08 -3.51 -2.83
C LYS A 14 30.99 -2.26 -3.70
N ARG A 15 29.77 -1.79 -3.99
CA ARG A 15 29.55 -0.66 -4.90
C ARG A 15 29.91 0.69 -4.28
N GLN A 16 29.68 0.91 -2.99
CA GLN A 16 30.12 2.13 -2.29
C GLN A 16 31.65 2.29 -2.28
N ILE A 17 32.38 1.18 -2.16
CA ILE A 17 33.85 1.18 -2.28
C ILE A 17 34.28 1.59 -3.69
N HIS A 18 33.56 1.16 -4.73
CA HIS A 18 33.85 1.50 -6.12
C HIS A 18 33.37 2.91 -6.54
N ALA A 19 32.24 3.41 -6.03
CA ALA A 19 31.67 4.70 -6.40
C ALA A 19 32.45 5.91 -5.84
N HIS A 20 33.19 5.74 -4.74
CA HIS A 20 33.93 6.84 -4.11
C HIS A 20 35.22 7.25 -4.83
N LYS A 21 35.71 6.49 -5.83
CA LYS A 21 36.93 6.84 -6.58
C LYS A 21 36.87 6.37 -8.04
N GLY A 22 36.43 7.28 -8.92
CA GLY A 22 36.70 7.43 -10.35
C GLY A 22 36.93 6.18 -11.23
N HIS A 23 36.17 6.08 -12.32
CA HIS A 23 36.43 5.18 -13.45
C HIS A 23 37.80 5.45 -14.12
N GLY A 24 38.88 4.90 -13.56
CA GLY A 24 40.23 4.98 -14.12
C GLY A 24 40.96 3.65 -14.03
N GLU A 25 41.85 3.40 -14.99
CA GLU A 25 42.81 2.29 -14.97
C GLU A 25 43.56 2.21 -13.62
N ILE A 26 44.07 1.03 -13.26
CA ILE A 26 44.92 0.85 -12.07
C ILE A 26 46.22 1.66 -12.27
N ALA A 27 46.17 2.92 -11.83
CA ALA A 27 47.32 3.79 -11.67
C ALA A 27 48.07 3.36 -10.42
N VAL A 28 49.40 3.18 -10.53
CA VAL A 28 50.28 2.75 -9.43
C VAL A 28 50.75 3.95 -8.60
N LYS A 29 51.07 5.07 -9.26
CA LYS A 29 51.32 6.36 -8.61
C LYS A 29 50.07 6.83 -7.88
N GLY A 30 50.20 7.17 -6.60
CA GLY A 30 49.09 7.64 -5.77
C GLY A 30 48.06 6.58 -5.40
N HIS A 31 48.33 5.31 -5.70
CA HIS A 31 47.38 4.24 -5.42
C HIS A 31 47.26 4.03 -3.91
N ASN A 32 46.03 3.91 -3.41
CA ASN A 32 45.79 3.52 -2.03
C ASN A 32 45.81 1.99 -1.90
N VAL A 33 46.89 1.42 -1.36
CA VAL A 33 47.10 -0.04 -1.28
C VAL A 33 46.00 -0.76 -0.48
N LYS A 34 45.34 -0.07 0.45
CA LYS A 34 44.31 -0.64 1.31
C LYS A 34 42.91 -0.49 0.72
N LEU A 35 42.56 0.72 0.30
CA LEU A 35 41.20 1.11 -0.11
C LEU A 35 41.02 1.14 -1.62
N GLY A 36 42.09 1.10 -2.40
CA GLY A 36 42.04 1.06 -3.85
C GLY A 36 41.55 -0.29 -4.37
N ARG A 37 41.15 -0.30 -5.65
CA ARG A 37 40.67 -1.49 -6.36
C ARG A 37 41.73 -2.60 -6.36
N GLY A 38 41.35 -3.81 -5.98
CA GLY A 38 42.28 -4.92 -5.77
C GLY A 38 43.11 -4.84 -4.48
N GLY A 39 42.84 -3.86 -3.61
CA GLY A 39 43.60 -3.60 -2.40
C GLY A 39 43.29 -4.56 -1.24
N ILE A 40 43.98 -4.36 -0.11
CA ILE A 40 43.89 -5.22 1.08
C ILE A 40 42.43 -5.39 1.54
N ARG A 41 41.64 -4.31 1.49
CA ARG A 41 40.27 -4.29 1.98
C ARG A 41 39.33 -5.18 1.17
N GLU A 42 39.57 -5.35 -0.14
CA GLU A 42 38.78 -6.28 -0.95
C GLU A 42 39.02 -7.74 -0.53
N ILE A 43 40.24 -8.09 -0.15
CA ILE A 43 40.57 -9.43 0.38
C ILE A 43 39.88 -9.65 1.73
N GLU A 44 39.92 -8.65 2.62
CA GLU A 44 39.23 -8.71 3.92
C GLU A 44 37.72 -8.88 3.72
N PHE A 45 37.12 -8.11 2.80
CA PHE A 45 35.70 -8.23 2.48
C PHE A 45 35.33 -9.56 1.84
N PHE A 46 36.17 -10.10 0.96
CA PHE A 46 35.97 -11.41 0.37
C PHE A 46 35.78 -12.46 1.47
N VAL A 47 36.68 -12.46 2.46
CA VAL A 47 36.62 -13.38 3.60
C VAL A 47 35.39 -13.10 4.45
N GLN A 48 35.17 -11.85 4.87
CA GLN A 48 34.06 -11.47 5.74
C GLN A 48 32.69 -11.77 5.12
N THR A 49 32.52 -11.58 3.81
CA THR A 49 31.30 -11.96 3.09
C THR A 49 31.01 -13.44 3.27
N GLN A 50 32.02 -14.28 3.06
CA GLN A 50 31.89 -15.74 3.21
C GLN A 50 31.71 -16.16 4.68
N GLN A 51 32.24 -15.38 5.63
CA GLN A 51 31.98 -15.60 7.05
C GLN A 51 30.55 -15.19 7.47
N LEU A 52 29.97 -14.16 6.86
CA LEU A 52 28.56 -13.80 7.06
C LEU A 52 27.66 -14.92 6.54
N ILE A 53 27.75 -15.19 5.23
CA ILE A 53 27.82 -16.53 4.62
C ILE A 53 27.52 -17.75 5.51
N ALA A 54 28.62 -18.33 5.94
CA ALA A 54 28.71 -19.66 6.53
C ALA A 54 28.83 -19.63 8.06
N GLY A 55 29.25 -18.51 8.65
CA GLY A 55 29.56 -18.38 10.06
C GLY A 55 28.36 -18.60 10.97
N GLY A 56 27.14 -18.32 10.51
CA GLY A 56 25.92 -18.66 11.25
C GLY A 56 25.83 -20.16 11.55
N ARG A 57 26.20 -21.01 10.59
CA ARG A 57 26.14 -22.48 10.67
C ARG A 57 27.42 -23.12 11.21
N PHE A 58 28.56 -22.46 11.02
CA PHE A 58 29.89 -23.00 11.34
C PHE A 58 30.66 -22.02 12.24
N PRO A 59 30.59 -22.17 13.58
CA PRO A 59 31.18 -21.22 14.54
C PRO A 59 32.68 -20.97 14.35
N GLU A 60 33.43 -21.98 13.94
CA GLU A 60 34.86 -21.91 13.63
C GLU A 60 35.21 -21.03 12.42
N LEU A 61 34.23 -20.66 11.59
CA LEU A 61 34.40 -19.66 10.52
C LEU A 61 34.24 -18.22 11.04
N ARG A 62 34.12 -17.99 12.35
CA ARG A 62 33.98 -16.65 12.96
C ARG A 62 35.31 -16.08 13.48
N GLY A 63 36.44 -16.62 13.01
CA GLY A 63 37.78 -16.13 13.38
C GLY A 63 38.01 -14.69 12.89
N ARG A 64 38.88 -13.96 13.59
CA ARG A 64 39.14 -12.54 13.32
C ARG A 64 40.27 -12.30 12.30
N GLU A 65 41.06 -13.33 12.00
CA GLU A 65 42.25 -13.21 11.17
C GLU A 65 41.98 -13.65 9.73
N THR A 66 42.25 -12.77 8.76
CA THR A 66 41.92 -12.97 7.33
C THR A 66 42.53 -14.24 6.74
N VAL A 67 43.82 -14.47 6.94
CA VAL A 67 44.55 -15.60 6.32
C VAL A 67 44.14 -16.96 6.91
N PRO A 68 44.07 -17.15 8.24
CA PRO A 68 43.49 -18.36 8.82
C PRO A 68 42.07 -18.65 8.33
N MET A 69 41.25 -17.60 8.14
CA MET A 69 39.88 -17.76 7.66
C MET A 69 39.80 -18.14 6.18
N LEU A 70 40.71 -17.66 5.31
CA LEU A 70 40.85 -18.21 3.95
C LEU A 70 41.12 -19.72 3.98
N GLY A 71 41.99 -20.17 4.89
CA GLY A 71 42.28 -21.59 5.09
C GLY A 71 41.05 -22.39 5.54
N ALA A 72 40.33 -21.89 6.54
CA ALA A 72 39.14 -22.54 7.08
C ALA A 72 37.98 -22.60 6.07
N LEU A 73 37.78 -21.54 5.29
CA LEU A 73 36.79 -21.49 4.21
C LEU A 73 37.09 -22.50 3.11
N ALA A 74 38.37 -22.62 2.70
CA ALA A 74 38.80 -23.58 1.68
C ALA A 74 38.69 -25.04 2.15
N ALA A 75 39.07 -25.33 3.40
CA ALA A 75 38.95 -26.67 3.98
C ALA A 75 37.50 -27.20 3.99
N ARG A 76 36.54 -26.28 3.94
CA ARG A 76 35.10 -26.55 3.92
C ARG A 76 34.46 -26.45 2.53
N GLY A 77 35.24 -26.14 1.50
CA GLY A 77 34.76 -26.01 0.13
C GLY A 77 33.94 -24.74 -0.15
N TRP A 78 33.97 -23.72 0.72
CA TRP A 78 33.30 -22.43 0.46
C TRP A 78 34.05 -21.60 -0.58
N ILE A 79 35.37 -21.80 -0.68
CA ILE A 79 36.23 -21.20 -1.70
C ILE A 79 37.17 -22.26 -2.26
N THR A 80 37.67 -22.04 -3.47
CA THR A 80 38.65 -22.96 -4.07
C THR A 80 40.01 -22.85 -3.39
N ALA A 81 40.81 -23.94 -3.45
CA ALA A 81 42.20 -23.90 -2.99
C ALA A 81 43.03 -22.84 -3.75
N ASP A 82 42.73 -22.65 -5.04
CA ASP A 82 43.32 -21.60 -5.88
C ASP A 82 43.04 -20.19 -5.34
N ALA A 83 41.77 -19.88 -5.03
CA ALA A 83 41.40 -18.59 -4.45
C ALA A 83 42.06 -18.36 -3.08
N ARG A 84 42.11 -19.40 -2.22
CA ARG A 84 42.84 -19.33 -0.94
C ARG A 84 44.30 -18.97 -1.15
N ASP A 85 44.98 -19.67 -2.04
CA ASP A 85 46.42 -19.53 -2.23
C ASP A 85 46.76 -18.20 -2.89
N ALA A 86 45.97 -17.78 -3.89
CA ALA A 86 46.12 -16.49 -4.54
C ALA A 86 45.89 -15.33 -3.56
N LEU A 87 44.75 -15.31 -2.87
CA LEU A 87 44.42 -14.21 -1.95
C LEU A 87 45.34 -14.16 -0.74
N THR A 88 45.82 -15.30 -0.24
CA THR A 88 46.81 -15.33 0.85
C THR A 88 48.13 -14.70 0.41
N ARG A 89 48.64 -15.07 -0.79
CA ARG A 89 49.88 -14.47 -1.33
C ARG A 89 49.71 -12.96 -1.54
N GLN A 90 48.60 -12.53 -2.13
CA GLN A 90 48.38 -11.11 -2.40
C GLN A 90 48.14 -10.32 -1.12
N TYR A 91 47.46 -10.86 -0.11
CA TYR A 91 47.31 -10.22 1.18
C TYR A 91 48.68 -9.91 1.81
N TRP A 92 49.57 -10.91 1.90
CA TRP A 92 50.91 -10.68 2.44
C TRP A 92 51.75 -9.74 1.59
N PHE A 93 51.67 -9.84 0.27
CA PHE A 93 52.36 -8.92 -0.64
C PHE A 93 51.92 -7.47 -0.39
N LEU A 94 50.61 -7.19 -0.41
CA LEU A 94 50.07 -5.85 -0.21
C LEU A 94 50.33 -5.32 1.21
N ARG A 95 50.31 -6.17 2.23
CA ARG A 95 50.71 -5.79 3.60
C ARG A 95 52.18 -5.37 3.68
N ARG A 96 53.09 -6.05 2.97
CA ARG A 96 54.50 -5.60 2.89
C ARG A 96 54.62 -4.24 2.21
N VAL A 97 53.87 -4.02 1.13
CA VAL A 97 53.83 -2.71 0.44
C VAL A 97 53.33 -1.63 1.39
N GLU A 98 52.19 -1.86 2.06
CA GLU A 98 51.64 -0.95 3.07
C GLU A 98 52.67 -0.62 4.15
N HIS A 99 53.32 -1.63 4.72
CA HIS A 99 54.33 -1.42 5.76
C HIS A 99 55.54 -0.64 5.23
N ALA A 100 56.00 -0.89 3.99
CA ALA A 100 57.10 -0.13 3.39
C ALA A 100 56.75 1.35 3.19
N ILE A 101 55.54 1.65 2.74
CA ILE A 101 55.05 3.03 2.60
C ILE A 101 55.04 3.72 3.97
N GLN A 102 54.52 3.05 5.00
CA GLN A 102 54.46 3.58 6.36
C GLN A 102 55.85 3.80 6.96
N MET A 103 56.78 2.87 6.74
CA MET A 103 58.17 3.00 7.22
C MET A 103 58.93 4.14 6.52
N VAL A 104 58.69 4.36 5.22
CA VAL A 104 59.35 5.45 4.46
C VAL A 104 58.78 6.82 4.83
N ALA A 105 57.46 6.90 5.05
CA ALA A 105 56.78 8.14 5.41
C ALA A 105 56.83 8.45 6.92
N ASP A 106 57.13 7.44 7.76
CA ASP A 106 56.98 7.49 9.23
C ASP A 106 55.58 7.92 9.69
N GLU A 107 54.56 7.53 8.93
CA GLU A 107 53.17 7.92 9.13
C GLU A 107 52.23 6.76 8.77
N GLN A 108 51.00 6.79 9.30
CA GLN A 108 49.95 5.81 9.00
C GLN A 108 49.29 6.08 7.63
N THR A 109 50.10 6.21 6.58
CA THR A 109 49.62 6.36 5.20
C THR A 109 49.41 4.99 4.53
N HIS A 110 48.52 4.97 3.54
CA HIS A 110 48.24 3.81 2.69
C HIS A 110 48.45 4.13 1.20
N ILE A 111 48.94 5.34 0.90
CA ILE A 111 49.02 5.90 -0.45
C ILE A 111 50.45 5.76 -0.95
N LEU A 112 50.62 5.13 -2.11
CA LEU A 112 51.92 5.09 -2.80
C LEU A 112 52.35 6.51 -3.19
N PRO A 113 53.66 6.82 -3.15
CA PRO A 113 54.16 8.11 -3.61
C PRO A 113 53.74 8.41 -5.05
N ASP A 114 53.50 9.70 -5.33
CA ASP A 114 53.18 10.20 -6.67
C ASP A 114 54.43 10.50 -7.52
N SER A 115 55.62 10.47 -6.92
CA SER A 115 56.90 10.72 -7.60
C SER A 115 57.66 9.44 -7.93
N ASP A 116 58.37 9.46 -9.05
CA ASP A 116 59.20 8.35 -9.57
C ASP A 116 60.27 7.95 -8.54
N GLU A 117 60.97 8.95 -7.97
CA GLU A 117 61.95 8.72 -6.89
C GLU A 117 61.33 8.07 -5.65
N GLY A 118 60.09 8.45 -5.31
CA GLY A 118 59.36 7.88 -4.18
C GLY A 118 59.00 6.41 -4.42
N LEU A 119 58.54 6.08 -5.63
CA LEU A 119 58.23 4.70 -6.01
C LEU A 119 59.49 3.84 -6.10
N GLU A 120 60.58 4.35 -6.67
CA GLU A 120 61.87 3.66 -6.74
C GLU A 120 62.37 3.28 -5.33
N ARG A 121 62.24 4.21 -4.36
CA ARG A 121 62.60 3.95 -2.96
C ARG A 121 61.78 2.82 -2.35
N ILE A 122 60.47 2.79 -2.60
CA ILE A 122 59.59 1.71 -2.13
C ILE A 122 59.94 0.38 -2.81
N ALA A 123 60.20 0.41 -4.12
CA ALA A 123 60.58 -0.76 -4.91
C ALA A 123 61.86 -1.41 -4.36
N LEU A 124 62.92 -0.62 -4.16
CA LEU A 124 64.20 -1.09 -3.62
C LEU A 124 64.06 -1.63 -2.19
N MET A 125 63.28 -0.95 -1.33
CA MET A 125 63.02 -1.42 0.04
C MET A 125 62.32 -2.78 0.08
N LEU A 126 61.48 -3.07 -0.91
CA LEU A 126 60.77 -4.33 -1.06
C LEU A 126 61.59 -5.40 -1.81
N GLY A 127 62.82 -5.09 -2.23
CA GLY A 127 63.73 -6.01 -2.91
C GLY A 127 63.49 -6.16 -4.41
N PHE A 128 62.82 -5.21 -5.06
CA PHE A 128 62.70 -5.15 -6.52
C PHE A 128 63.94 -4.48 -7.14
N ALA A 129 64.22 -4.75 -8.42
CA ALA A 129 65.36 -4.16 -9.12
C ALA A 129 65.16 -2.67 -9.47
N GLY A 130 63.91 -2.18 -9.47
CA GLY A 130 63.55 -0.77 -9.65
C GLY A 130 62.03 -0.57 -9.79
N GLU A 131 61.60 0.67 -10.06
CA GLU A 131 60.20 1.10 -10.15
C GLU A 131 59.40 0.25 -11.14
N ALA A 132 59.97 -0.07 -12.31
CA ALA A 132 59.27 -0.78 -13.38
C ALA A 132 58.82 -2.19 -12.95
N ASP A 133 59.73 -2.96 -12.36
CA ASP A 133 59.46 -4.33 -11.89
C ASP A 133 58.44 -4.33 -10.74
N PHE A 134 58.56 -3.37 -9.82
CA PHE A 134 57.60 -3.19 -8.74
C PHE A 134 56.22 -2.84 -9.28
N THR A 135 56.13 -1.88 -10.21
CA THR A 135 54.87 -1.43 -10.82
C THR A 135 54.15 -2.58 -11.51
N GLN A 136 54.88 -3.42 -12.25
CA GLN A 136 54.32 -4.60 -12.90
C GLN A 136 53.79 -5.61 -11.88
N ALA A 137 54.58 -5.95 -10.85
CA ALA A 137 54.18 -6.89 -9.81
C ALA A 137 52.99 -6.39 -8.99
N PHE A 138 52.98 -5.10 -8.65
CA PHE A 138 51.91 -4.44 -7.91
C PHE A 138 50.61 -4.44 -8.69
N ARG A 139 50.63 -4.03 -9.96
CA ARG A 139 49.44 -4.06 -10.83
C ARG A 139 48.90 -5.48 -11.01
N ALA A 140 49.79 -6.47 -11.20
CA ALA A 140 49.39 -7.87 -11.32
C ALA A 140 48.72 -8.41 -10.04
N SER A 141 49.21 -7.99 -8.86
CA SER A 141 48.60 -8.32 -7.56
C SER A 141 47.18 -7.77 -7.45
N LEU A 142 46.98 -6.48 -7.74
CA LEU A 142 45.66 -5.85 -7.69
C LEU A 142 44.66 -6.51 -8.66
N GLN A 143 45.09 -6.82 -9.90
CA GLN A 143 44.26 -7.51 -10.88
C GLN A 143 43.87 -8.94 -10.47
N GLN A 144 44.76 -9.66 -9.77
CA GLN A 144 44.43 -10.99 -9.24
C GLN A 144 43.39 -10.92 -8.13
N VAL A 145 43.54 -9.99 -7.19
CA VAL A 145 42.55 -9.78 -6.12
C VAL A 145 41.21 -9.44 -6.72
N GLU A 146 41.18 -8.48 -7.65
CA GLU A 146 39.96 -8.05 -8.31
C GLU A 146 39.25 -9.22 -9.02
N ARG A 147 39.99 -10.07 -9.73
CA ARG A 147 39.43 -11.23 -10.45
C ARG A 147 38.72 -12.20 -9.49
N HIS A 148 39.37 -12.56 -8.39
CA HIS A 148 38.77 -13.46 -7.40
C HIS A 148 37.60 -12.81 -6.68
N TYR A 149 37.69 -11.51 -6.41
CA TYR A 149 36.62 -10.75 -5.79
C TYR A 149 35.39 -10.61 -6.71
N ALA A 150 35.60 -10.41 -8.02
CA ALA A 150 34.53 -10.33 -9.01
C ALA A 150 33.78 -11.67 -9.15
N ALA A 151 34.51 -12.78 -9.21
CA ALA A 151 33.96 -14.13 -9.35
C ALA A 151 33.03 -14.55 -8.19
N LEU A 152 33.15 -13.92 -7.01
CA LEU A 152 32.26 -14.15 -5.87
C LEU A 152 30.79 -13.79 -6.16
N PHE A 153 30.53 -12.96 -7.18
CA PHE A 153 29.23 -12.34 -7.42
C PHE A 153 28.63 -12.65 -8.81
N GLU A 154 29.24 -13.52 -9.61
CA GLU A 154 28.75 -13.84 -10.97
C GLU A 154 27.42 -14.60 -11.01
N THR A 155 27.02 -15.24 -9.89
CA THR A 155 25.78 -16.03 -9.80
C THR A 155 24.59 -15.31 -9.17
N ALA A 156 24.74 -14.07 -8.72
CA ALA A 156 23.62 -13.30 -8.16
C ALA A 156 22.77 -12.71 -9.32
N PRO A 157 21.46 -12.96 -9.37
CA PRO A 157 20.62 -12.33 -10.38
C PRO A 157 20.71 -10.81 -10.25
N GLU A 158 20.97 -10.12 -11.37
CA GLU A 158 20.93 -8.66 -11.41
C GLU A 158 19.49 -8.20 -11.09
N LEU A 159 19.25 -7.83 -9.82
CA LEU A 159 18.02 -7.17 -9.36
C LEU A 159 17.71 -5.89 -10.17
N SER A 160 18.69 -5.37 -10.92
CA SER A 160 18.64 -4.13 -11.67
C SER A 160 18.30 -4.26 -13.16
N ALA A 161 17.96 -5.44 -13.68
CA ALA A 161 17.77 -5.70 -15.11
C ALA A 161 17.00 -4.57 -15.84
N GLY A 162 17.75 -3.63 -16.43
CA GLY A 162 17.27 -2.51 -17.24
C GLY A 162 16.87 -1.19 -16.55
N ILE A 163 16.86 -1.07 -15.21
CA ILE A 163 16.36 0.15 -14.52
C ILE A 163 17.47 1.16 -14.17
N GLY A 164 18.68 0.69 -13.89
CA GLY A 164 19.81 1.51 -13.44
C GLY A 164 20.30 1.12 -12.05
N ASN A 165 21.12 1.96 -11.42
CA ASN A 165 21.66 1.67 -10.09
C ASN A 165 20.60 1.93 -9.03
N LEU A 166 20.37 0.96 -8.14
CA LEU A 166 19.40 1.03 -7.05
C LEU A 166 20.06 0.54 -5.77
N VAL A 167 20.75 1.44 -5.07
CA VAL A 167 21.48 1.17 -3.83
C VAL A 167 20.87 2.02 -2.72
N PHE A 168 20.20 1.35 -1.77
CA PHE A 168 19.47 1.99 -0.68
C PHE A 168 20.06 1.68 0.69
N THR A 169 21.34 1.37 0.76
CA THR A 169 21.97 0.76 1.94
C THR A 169 23.14 1.64 2.38
N GLY A 170 23.27 1.87 3.69
CA GLY A 170 24.21 2.84 4.28
C GLY A 170 23.58 4.18 4.67
N ASP A 171 24.39 5.07 5.25
CA ASP A 171 23.91 6.37 5.77
C ASP A 171 23.89 7.48 4.71
N VAL A 172 24.75 7.39 3.70
CA VAL A 172 24.91 8.36 2.62
C VAL A 172 24.20 7.86 1.36
N ASP A 173 23.46 8.75 0.69
CA ASP A 173 22.80 8.42 -0.57
C ASP A 173 23.83 8.17 -1.69
N ASP A 174 23.61 7.11 -2.46
CA ASP A 174 24.43 6.78 -3.63
C ASP A 174 24.10 7.70 -4.82
N PRO A 175 25.08 8.43 -5.42
CA PRO A 175 24.82 9.40 -6.49
C PRO A 175 24.14 8.81 -7.73
N ASP A 176 24.50 7.59 -8.13
CA ASP A 176 23.94 6.92 -9.30
C ASP A 176 22.49 6.46 -9.05
N THR A 177 22.17 6.14 -7.80
CA THR A 177 20.80 5.83 -7.36
C THR A 177 19.93 7.07 -7.39
N LEU A 178 20.43 8.23 -6.93
CA LEU A 178 19.70 9.49 -7.04
C LEU A 178 19.42 9.84 -8.51
N GLN A 179 20.40 9.65 -9.39
CA GLN A 179 20.22 9.88 -10.82
C GLN A 179 19.22 8.91 -11.45
N THR A 180 19.24 7.63 -11.04
CA THR A 180 18.29 6.62 -11.48
C THR A 180 16.87 6.98 -11.07
N LEU A 181 16.65 7.38 -9.81
CA LEU A 181 15.34 7.84 -9.32
C LEU A 181 14.83 9.07 -10.06
N HIS A 182 15.71 10.06 -10.34
CA HIS A 182 15.33 11.21 -11.17
C HIS A 182 14.87 10.78 -12.57
N ARG A 183 15.59 9.85 -13.21
CA ARG A 183 15.22 9.31 -14.52
C ARG A 183 13.88 8.57 -14.49
N LEU A 184 13.56 7.92 -13.37
CA LEU A 184 12.29 7.25 -13.15
C LEU A 184 11.12 8.20 -12.89
N GLY A 185 11.36 9.50 -12.68
CA GLY A 185 10.32 10.53 -12.53
C GLY A 185 10.18 11.12 -11.12
N PHE A 186 11.01 10.69 -10.17
CA PHE A 186 11.00 11.24 -8.81
C PHE A 186 11.70 12.61 -8.75
N GLN A 187 11.09 13.55 -8.04
CA GLN A 187 11.59 14.92 -7.87
C GLN A 187 12.42 15.09 -6.59
N ARG A 188 12.22 14.22 -5.60
CA ARG A 188 12.94 14.23 -4.31
C ARG A 188 13.65 12.89 -4.03
N PRO A 189 14.63 12.46 -4.85
CA PRO A 189 15.28 11.15 -4.71
C PRO A 189 15.82 10.81 -3.31
N SER A 190 16.42 11.78 -2.60
CA SER A 190 16.93 11.53 -1.24
C SER A 190 15.83 11.16 -0.24
N ASP A 191 14.62 11.71 -0.39
CA ASP A 191 13.51 11.34 0.48
C ASP A 191 12.99 9.93 0.15
N ILE A 192 12.98 9.57 -1.14
CA ILE A 192 12.66 8.23 -1.62
C ILE A 192 13.67 7.20 -1.07
N CYS A 193 14.98 7.51 -1.14
CA CYS A 193 16.03 6.70 -0.54
C CYS A 193 15.83 6.50 0.97
N ARG A 194 15.41 7.54 1.70
CA ARG A 194 15.13 7.46 3.14
C ARG A 194 13.94 6.55 3.44
N VAL A 195 12.87 6.64 2.65
CA VAL A 195 11.68 5.79 2.78
C VAL A 195 12.05 4.32 2.58
N ILE A 196 12.73 4.00 1.48
CA ILE A 196 13.14 2.63 1.15
C ILE A 196 14.13 2.07 2.19
N ARG A 197 15.07 2.90 2.68
CA ARG A 197 15.90 2.54 3.84
C ARG A 197 15.08 2.15 5.05
N GLY A 198 14.05 2.94 5.38
CA GLY A 198 13.13 2.63 6.47
C GLY A 198 12.50 1.25 6.33
N TRP A 199 12.13 0.85 5.10
CA TRP A 199 11.60 -0.48 4.83
C TRP A 199 12.65 -1.59 5.04
N HIS A 200 13.87 -1.40 4.54
CA HIS A 200 14.96 -2.36 4.74
C HIS A 200 15.40 -2.50 6.20
N PHE A 201 15.25 -1.46 7.02
CA PHE A 201 15.51 -1.53 8.46
C PHE A 201 14.33 -2.07 9.28
N GLY A 202 13.22 -2.47 8.63
CA GLY A 202 12.08 -3.05 9.32
C GLY A 202 11.32 -2.05 10.18
N ARG A 203 11.26 -0.78 9.77
CA ARG A 203 10.60 0.32 10.52
C ARG A 203 9.16 -0.01 10.92
N TYR A 204 8.43 -0.74 10.08
CA TYR A 204 7.02 -1.08 10.29
C TYR A 204 6.83 -2.58 10.54
N ARG A 205 5.72 -2.95 11.20
CA ARG A 205 5.34 -4.35 11.47
C ARG A 205 5.33 -5.19 10.19
N VAL A 206 4.78 -4.64 9.11
CA VAL A 206 4.75 -5.24 7.75
C VAL A 206 6.14 -5.64 7.21
N THR A 207 7.21 -4.99 7.70
CA THR A 207 8.62 -5.20 7.30
C THR A 207 9.50 -5.80 8.40
N GLN A 208 8.95 -6.27 9.53
CA GLN A 208 9.75 -6.74 10.66
C GLN A 208 10.45 -8.08 10.42
N SER A 209 9.84 -8.98 9.64
CA SER A 209 10.47 -10.26 9.32
C SER A 209 11.51 -10.11 8.21
N ALA A 210 12.56 -10.94 8.27
CA ALA A 210 13.58 -11.01 7.21
C ALA A 210 12.95 -11.34 5.85
N GLU A 211 12.07 -12.34 5.83
CA GLU A 211 11.36 -12.77 4.61
C GLU A 211 10.51 -11.65 4.00
N ALA A 212 9.82 -10.85 4.80
CA ALA A 212 9.06 -9.71 4.28
C ALA A 212 9.98 -8.64 3.64
N ARG A 213 11.15 -8.38 4.23
CA ARG A 213 12.11 -7.43 3.67
C ARG A 213 12.74 -7.96 2.38
N GLU A 214 13.04 -9.25 2.33
CA GLU A 214 13.54 -9.92 1.12
C GLU A 214 12.54 -9.73 -0.03
N ARG A 215 11.27 -10.09 0.17
CA ARG A 215 10.21 -9.90 -0.85
C ARG A 215 10.04 -8.44 -1.25
N LEU A 216 10.07 -7.52 -0.29
CA LEU A 216 9.96 -6.09 -0.59
C LEU A 216 11.16 -5.57 -1.38
N THR A 217 12.36 -6.07 -1.08
CA THR A 217 13.60 -5.71 -1.80
C THR A 217 13.53 -6.19 -3.25
N GLU A 218 13.10 -7.44 -3.48
CA GLU A 218 12.85 -7.96 -4.83
C GLU A 218 11.78 -7.16 -5.60
N LEU A 219 10.76 -6.67 -4.88
CA LEU A 219 9.64 -5.91 -5.46
C LEU A 219 10.00 -4.43 -5.73
N THR A 220 11.01 -3.88 -5.05
CA THR A 220 11.39 -2.46 -5.10
C THR A 220 11.59 -1.90 -6.51
N PRO A 221 12.32 -2.57 -7.43
CA PRO A 221 12.50 -2.06 -8.79
C PRO A 221 11.17 -1.91 -9.54
N ALA A 222 10.26 -2.88 -9.39
CA ALA A 222 8.93 -2.83 -10.01
C ALA A 222 8.06 -1.72 -9.39
N LEU A 223 8.11 -1.54 -8.06
CA LEU A 223 7.43 -0.45 -7.36
C LEU A 223 7.89 0.92 -7.88
N LEU A 224 9.20 1.16 -7.88
CA LEU A 224 9.78 2.43 -8.33
C LEU A 224 9.42 2.75 -9.78
N LYS A 225 9.44 1.75 -10.66
CA LYS A 225 9.01 1.90 -12.05
C LYS A 225 7.51 2.24 -12.15
N ALA A 226 6.65 1.55 -11.40
CA ALA A 226 5.20 1.77 -11.42
C ALA A 226 4.82 3.16 -10.87
N PHE A 227 5.38 3.56 -9.73
CA PHE A 227 5.13 4.88 -9.13
C PHE A 227 5.76 6.02 -9.93
N GLY A 228 6.97 5.81 -10.47
CA GLY A 228 7.67 6.78 -11.30
C GLY A 228 6.92 7.16 -12.58
N GLN A 229 6.09 6.26 -13.11
CA GLN A 229 5.22 6.53 -14.26
C GLN A 229 3.99 7.39 -13.92
N THR A 230 3.73 7.67 -12.65
CA THR A 230 2.62 8.53 -12.23
C THR A 230 3.03 10.01 -12.27
N ARG A 231 2.06 10.91 -12.43
CA ARG A 231 2.33 12.36 -12.41
C ARG A 231 2.86 12.89 -11.07
N ARG A 232 2.61 12.17 -9.98
CA ARG A 232 2.97 12.57 -8.60
C ARG A 232 3.76 11.45 -7.93
N ALA A 233 4.84 11.01 -8.57
CA ALA A 233 5.63 9.84 -8.16
C ALA A 233 6.05 9.86 -6.69
N ASP A 234 6.60 10.98 -6.21
CA ASP A 234 7.05 11.13 -4.82
C ASP A 234 5.89 10.96 -3.83
N GLU A 235 4.77 11.64 -4.07
CA GLU A 235 3.59 11.54 -3.21
C GLU A 235 2.94 10.16 -3.26
N ALA A 236 2.94 9.51 -4.42
CA ALA A 236 2.38 8.19 -4.58
C ALA A 236 3.17 7.17 -3.74
N LEU A 237 4.50 7.26 -3.75
CA LEU A 237 5.36 6.42 -2.93
C LEU A 237 5.20 6.72 -1.44
N ILE A 238 5.07 7.99 -1.05
CA ILE A 238 4.84 8.38 0.35
C ILE A 238 3.49 7.85 0.86
N ARG A 239 2.42 7.94 0.05
CA ARG A 239 1.12 7.35 0.43
C ARG A 239 1.19 5.83 0.53
N PHE A 240 2.01 5.19 -0.31
CA PHE A 240 2.28 3.76 -0.20
C PHE A 240 3.05 3.44 1.09
N ASP A 241 4.04 4.26 1.49
CA ASP A 241 4.73 4.15 2.79
C ASP A 241 3.74 4.23 3.97
N GLU A 242 2.81 5.18 3.94
CA GLU A 242 1.76 5.33 4.95
C GLU A 242 0.80 4.13 4.98
N PHE A 243 0.44 3.59 3.81
CA PHE A 243 -0.36 2.37 3.70
C PHE A 243 0.38 1.17 4.34
N LEU A 244 1.67 1.01 4.05
CA LEU A 244 2.50 -0.03 4.66
C LEU A 244 2.58 0.11 6.19
N ALA A 245 2.64 1.33 6.71
CA ALA A 245 2.68 1.58 8.15
C ALA A 245 1.43 1.07 8.90
N GLY A 246 0.28 1.03 8.23
CA GLY A 246 -0.99 0.54 8.78
C GLY A 246 -1.18 -0.99 8.73
N LEU A 247 -0.31 -1.72 8.02
CA LEU A 247 -0.49 -3.16 7.80
C LEU A 247 0.15 -4.02 8.90
N PRO A 248 -0.54 -5.11 9.32
CA PRO A 248 0.00 -6.01 10.34
C PRO A 248 1.12 -6.92 9.82
N ALA A 249 1.07 -7.34 8.55
CA ALA A 249 2.01 -8.30 7.94
C ALA A 249 2.16 -8.05 6.42
N GLY A 250 3.37 -8.26 5.88
CA GLY A 250 3.72 -7.88 4.51
C GLY A 250 3.95 -9.01 3.51
N ILE A 251 4.30 -10.22 3.98
CA ILE A 251 4.76 -11.31 3.10
C ILE A 251 3.74 -11.61 1.99
N GLN A 252 2.48 -11.79 2.36
CA GLN A 252 1.40 -12.09 1.41
C GLN A 252 1.19 -10.94 0.41
N LEU A 253 1.13 -9.70 0.91
CA LEU A 253 0.97 -8.51 0.06
C LEU A 253 2.10 -8.38 -0.96
N PHE A 254 3.36 -8.46 -0.51
CA PHE A 254 4.52 -8.27 -1.38
C PHE A 254 4.60 -9.36 -2.45
N SER A 255 4.38 -10.62 -2.06
CA SER A 255 4.34 -11.76 -2.99
C SER A 255 3.22 -11.60 -4.02
N LEU A 256 2.08 -11.07 -3.59
CA LEU A 256 0.93 -10.85 -4.46
C LEU A 256 1.18 -9.69 -5.45
N LEU A 257 1.76 -8.58 -5.01
CA LEU A 257 2.13 -7.47 -5.91
C LEU A 257 3.24 -7.87 -6.89
N GLN A 258 4.17 -8.74 -6.47
CA GLN A 258 5.24 -9.26 -7.32
C GLN A 258 4.69 -10.19 -8.41
N SER A 259 3.74 -11.06 -8.06
CA SER A 259 3.11 -12.01 -8.99
C SER A 259 2.01 -11.38 -9.86
N ASN A 260 1.47 -10.22 -9.47
CA ASN A 260 0.41 -9.53 -10.21
C ASN A 260 0.79 -8.08 -10.57
N PRO A 261 1.51 -7.86 -11.69
CA PRO A 261 1.91 -6.53 -12.15
C PRO A 261 0.73 -5.58 -12.46
N ALA A 262 -0.44 -6.13 -12.83
CA ALA A 262 -1.64 -5.33 -13.09
C ALA A 262 -2.16 -4.69 -11.81
N LEU A 263 -2.19 -5.44 -10.71
CA LEU A 263 -2.57 -4.92 -9.41
C LEU A 263 -1.55 -3.90 -8.87
N LEU A 264 -0.25 -4.13 -9.06
CA LEU A 264 0.77 -3.14 -8.73
C LEU A 264 0.55 -1.82 -9.48
N LYS A 265 0.25 -1.88 -10.78
CA LYS A 265 -0.07 -0.69 -11.59
C LYS A 265 -1.35 -0.01 -11.11
N LEU A 266 -2.38 -0.77 -10.75
CA LEU A 266 -3.62 -0.24 -10.18
C LEU A 266 -3.35 0.49 -8.86
N MET A 267 -2.56 -0.12 -7.97
CA MET A 267 -2.13 0.48 -6.71
C MET A 267 -1.39 1.79 -6.93
N ALA A 268 -0.40 1.80 -7.85
CA ALA A 268 0.31 3.02 -8.21
C ALA A 268 -0.63 4.10 -8.76
N THR A 269 -1.63 3.71 -9.56
CA THR A 269 -2.64 4.62 -10.09
C THR A 269 -3.52 5.21 -8.98
N ILE A 270 -3.99 4.38 -8.04
CA ILE A 270 -4.76 4.82 -6.87
C ILE A 270 -3.94 5.85 -6.06
N MET A 271 -2.70 5.50 -5.72
CA MET A 271 -1.83 6.35 -4.89
C MET A 271 -1.45 7.66 -5.58
N GLY A 272 -1.18 7.63 -6.89
CA GLY A 272 -0.72 8.80 -7.64
C GLY A 272 -1.83 9.70 -8.20
N ALA A 273 -2.98 9.13 -8.57
CA ALA A 273 -4.03 9.85 -9.31
C ALA A 273 -5.36 9.98 -8.56
N ALA A 274 -5.60 9.23 -7.48
CA ALA A 274 -6.87 9.25 -6.75
C ALA A 274 -6.68 9.51 -5.24
N PRO A 275 -6.43 10.77 -4.82
CA PRO A 275 -6.13 11.11 -3.42
C PRO A 275 -7.18 10.59 -2.42
N ARG A 276 -8.46 10.59 -2.80
CA ARG A 276 -9.55 10.12 -1.95
C ARG A 276 -9.53 8.59 -1.77
N LEU A 277 -9.28 7.84 -2.84
CA LEU A 277 -9.15 6.37 -2.76
C LEU A 277 -7.88 5.98 -2.00
N ALA A 278 -6.77 6.69 -2.22
CA ALA A 278 -5.54 6.51 -1.47
C ALA A 278 -5.76 6.75 0.04
N ALA A 279 -6.47 7.81 0.42
CA ALA A 279 -6.80 8.08 1.82
C ALA A 279 -7.67 6.99 2.45
N ILE A 280 -8.60 6.40 1.67
CA ILE A 280 -9.47 5.31 2.14
C ILE A 280 -8.64 4.05 2.43
N ILE A 281 -7.84 3.58 1.45
CA ILE A 281 -7.06 2.34 1.61
C ILE A 281 -5.98 2.46 2.70
N THR A 282 -5.38 3.64 2.89
CA THR A 282 -4.42 3.88 3.98
C THR A 282 -5.08 3.84 5.35
N ARG A 283 -6.30 4.39 5.50
CA ARG A 283 -7.03 4.39 6.78
C ARG A 283 -7.70 3.05 7.09
N ARG A 284 -8.10 2.31 6.07
CA ARG A 284 -8.81 1.03 6.19
C ARG A 284 -8.14 -0.01 5.30
N PRO A 285 -7.01 -0.59 5.74
CA PRO A 285 -6.26 -1.52 4.88
C PRO A 285 -7.05 -2.76 4.45
N HIS A 286 -8.07 -3.19 5.20
CA HIS A 286 -8.93 -4.33 4.86
C HIS A 286 -9.71 -4.14 3.54
N VAL A 287 -9.97 -2.89 3.09
CA VAL A 287 -10.63 -2.64 1.79
C VAL A 287 -9.75 -3.08 0.61
N PHE A 288 -8.45 -3.30 0.84
CA PHE A 288 -7.54 -3.87 -0.14
C PHE A 288 -7.90 -5.31 -0.50
N ASP A 289 -8.51 -6.08 0.42
CA ASP A 289 -8.84 -7.49 0.16
C ASP A 289 -9.83 -7.63 -1.01
N GLY A 290 -10.74 -6.66 -1.17
CA GLY A 290 -11.62 -6.58 -2.33
C GLY A 290 -10.90 -6.31 -3.67
N LEU A 291 -9.65 -5.82 -3.66
CA LEU A 291 -8.81 -5.69 -4.86
C LEU A 291 -8.17 -7.00 -5.31
N LEU A 292 -8.17 -8.01 -4.45
CA LEU A 292 -7.58 -9.31 -4.74
C LEU A 292 -8.51 -10.19 -5.58
N ASP A 293 -9.79 -9.83 -5.66
CA ASP A 293 -10.78 -10.52 -6.46
C ASP A 293 -10.42 -10.41 -7.96
N PRO A 294 -10.07 -11.52 -8.64
CA PRO A 294 -9.74 -11.51 -10.06
C PRO A 294 -10.90 -11.00 -10.93
N ALA A 295 -12.14 -11.14 -10.46
CA ALA A 295 -13.34 -10.73 -11.16
C ALA A 295 -13.66 -9.23 -10.98
N LEU A 296 -12.93 -8.50 -10.13
CA LEU A 296 -13.25 -7.11 -9.77
C LEU A 296 -13.49 -6.21 -11.00
N LEU A 297 -12.59 -6.26 -11.99
CA LEU A 297 -12.64 -5.38 -13.15
C LEU A 297 -13.51 -5.92 -14.29
N THR A 298 -13.95 -7.18 -14.22
CA THR A 298 -14.78 -7.83 -15.24
C THR A 298 -16.24 -7.88 -14.87
N GLU A 299 -16.56 -8.07 -13.58
CA GLU A 299 -17.92 -8.10 -13.09
C GLU A 299 -18.45 -6.69 -12.80
N LEU A 300 -19.66 -6.44 -13.29
CA LEU A 300 -20.36 -5.18 -13.07
C LEU A 300 -20.99 -5.19 -11.67
N PRO A 301 -20.83 -4.10 -10.89
CA PRO A 301 -21.45 -3.98 -9.58
C PRO A 301 -22.92 -3.57 -9.72
N ASP A 302 -23.74 -4.44 -10.32
CA ASP A 302 -25.18 -4.21 -10.41
C ASP A 302 -25.90 -4.54 -9.09
N ARG A 303 -27.19 -4.22 -9.01
CA ARG A 303 -28.01 -4.46 -7.82
C ARG A 303 -28.00 -5.94 -7.39
N ALA A 304 -28.02 -6.89 -8.33
CA ALA A 304 -28.06 -8.31 -8.01
C ALA A 304 -26.74 -8.77 -7.37
N TYR A 305 -25.61 -8.35 -7.95
CA TYR A 305 -24.27 -8.57 -7.41
C TYR A 305 -24.14 -7.99 -6.00
N LEU A 306 -24.54 -6.73 -5.81
CA LEU A 306 -24.43 -6.05 -4.51
C LEU A 306 -25.35 -6.69 -3.46
N SER A 307 -26.57 -7.06 -3.85
CA SER A 307 -27.55 -7.69 -2.96
C SER A 307 -27.08 -9.06 -2.48
N ALA A 308 -26.53 -9.90 -3.36
CA ALA A 308 -26.03 -11.22 -2.98
C ALA A 308 -24.86 -11.11 -1.99
N ARG A 309 -23.93 -10.18 -2.24
CA ARG A 309 -22.80 -9.94 -1.31
C ARG A 309 -23.25 -9.34 0.01
N LEU A 310 -24.20 -8.41 -0.01
CA LEU A 310 -24.74 -7.82 1.23
C LEU A 310 -25.40 -8.90 2.09
N ALA A 311 -26.25 -9.73 1.48
CA ALA A 311 -26.95 -10.82 2.18
C ALA A 311 -25.95 -11.79 2.84
N ALA A 312 -24.92 -12.21 2.12
CA ALA A 312 -23.86 -13.07 2.68
C ALA A 312 -23.05 -12.36 3.78
N PHE A 313 -22.83 -11.05 3.68
CA PHE A 313 -22.02 -10.29 4.64
C PHE A 313 -22.72 -10.08 5.99
N ILE A 314 -24.05 -9.97 5.98
CA ILE A 314 -24.89 -9.81 7.18
C ILE A 314 -25.55 -11.12 7.63
N GLU A 315 -25.23 -12.25 6.98
CA GLU A 315 -25.78 -13.57 7.32
C GLU A 315 -25.43 -13.95 8.77
N GLY A 316 -26.40 -14.53 9.49
CA GLY A 316 -26.28 -14.94 10.88
C GLY A 316 -27.19 -14.14 11.82
N ASP A 317 -27.24 -14.58 13.08
CA ASP A 317 -27.95 -13.88 14.14
C ASP A 317 -27.01 -12.88 14.81
N HIS A 318 -27.24 -11.59 14.56
CA HIS A 318 -26.40 -10.49 15.02
C HIS A 318 -27.23 -9.52 15.84
N ALA A 319 -26.61 -8.94 16.88
CA ALA A 319 -27.23 -7.85 17.63
C ALA A 319 -27.43 -6.62 16.73
N TYR A 320 -28.43 -5.80 17.03
CA TYR A 320 -28.79 -4.60 16.27
C TYR A 320 -27.57 -3.70 15.94
N GLU A 321 -26.71 -3.42 16.93
CA GLU A 321 -25.53 -2.58 16.73
C GLU A 321 -24.48 -3.24 15.79
N ASP A 322 -24.30 -4.56 15.86
CA ASP A 322 -23.37 -5.27 14.96
C ASP A 322 -23.85 -5.25 13.51
N VAL A 323 -25.17 -5.37 13.28
CA VAL A 323 -25.75 -5.19 11.94
C VAL A 323 -25.41 -3.80 11.39
N LEU A 324 -25.55 -2.75 12.21
CA LEU A 324 -25.27 -1.38 11.79
C LEU A 324 -23.78 -1.12 11.48
N ASP A 325 -22.86 -1.71 12.24
CA ASP A 325 -21.43 -1.63 11.96
C ASP A 325 -21.05 -2.42 10.70
N ARG A 326 -21.62 -3.62 10.51
CA ARG A 326 -21.46 -4.40 9.27
C ARG A 326 -21.91 -3.65 8.03
N LEU A 327 -23.07 -2.98 8.08
CA LEU A 327 -23.56 -2.15 6.97
C LEU A 327 -22.57 -1.03 6.61
N ARG A 328 -21.94 -0.39 7.61
CA ARG A 328 -20.91 0.65 7.39
C ARG A 328 -19.65 0.08 6.74
N ILE A 329 -19.17 -1.07 7.23
CA ILE A 329 -17.99 -1.75 6.67
C ILE A 329 -18.27 -2.13 5.21
N PHE A 330 -19.39 -2.80 4.96
CA PHE A 330 -19.79 -3.22 3.61
C PHE A 330 -19.93 -2.02 2.66
N ALA A 331 -20.64 -0.97 3.07
CA ALA A 331 -20.82 0.21 2.25
C ALA A 331 -19.49 0.93 1.96
N ALA A 332 -18.59 1.02 2.93
CA ALA A 332 -17.28 1.63 2.72
C ALA A 332 -16.42 0.83 1.75
N GLU A 333 -16.39 -0.49 1.88
CA GLU A 333 -15.69 -1.39 0.96
C GLU A 333 -16.26 -1.27 -0.45
N GLN A 334 -17.58 -1.40 -0.63
CA GLN A 334 -18.20 -1.36 -1.95
C GLN A 334 -18.08 0.04 -2.59
N LYS A 335 -18.19 1.14 -1.83
CA LYS A 335 -17.93 2.50 -2.33
C LYS A 335 -16.50 2.62 -2.87
N PHE A 336 -15.52 2.03 -2.17
CA PHE A 336 -14.13 2.00 -2.61
C PHE A 336 -13.99 1.19 -3.91
N LEU A 337 -14.54 -0.02 -3.99
CA LEU A 337 -14.45 -0.88 -5.17
C LEU A 337 -15.15 -0.29 -6.40
N ILE A 338 -16.30 0.36 -6.24
CA ILE A 338 -16.96 1.10 -7.33
C ILE A 338 -16.06 2.25 -7.81
N GLY A 339 -15.45 2.99 -6.88
CA GLY A 339 -14.50 4.06 -7.21
C GLY A 339 -13.27 3.55 -7.96
N VAL A 340 -12.73 2.40 -7.58
CA VAL A 340 -11.61 1.74 -8.27
C VAL A 340 -12.00 1.30 -9.67
N ARG A 341 -13.18 0.70 -9.84
CA ARG A 341 -13.72 0.32 -11.15
C ARG A 341 -13.85 1.53 -12.09
N LEU A 342 -14.35 2.65 -11.57
CA LEU A 342 -14.45 3.91 -12.30
C LEU A 342 -13.08 4.47 -12.67
N LEU A 343 -12.12 4.46 -11.73
CA LEU A 343 -10.74 4.92 -11.97
C LEU A 343 -10.04 4.07 -13.03
N ALA A 344 -10.24 2.74 -13.00
CA ALA A 344 -9.67 1.80 -13.96
C ALA A 344 -10.38 1.84 -15.33
N GLY A 345 -11.50 2.57 -15.46
CA GLY A 345 -12.28 2.64 -16.69
C GLY A 345 -13.11 1.40 -17.00
N SER A 346 -13.26 0.47 -16.05
CA SER A 346 -14.10 -0.73 -16.20
C SER A 346 -15.61 -0.42 -16.20
N ILE A 347 -16.00 0.70 -15.59
CA ILE A 347 -17.35 1.25 -15.64
C ILE A 347 -17.31 2.74 -15.99
N ASP A 348 -18.33 3.19 -16.73
CA ASP A 348 -18.53 4.61 -17.03
C ASP A 348 -19.18 5.36 -15.84
N PRO A 349 -19.18 6.71 -15.84
CA PRO A 349 -19.78 7.49 -14.76
C PRO A 349 -21.27 7.20 -14.52
N ALA A 350 -22.05 6.87 -15.55
CA ALA A 350 -23.48 6.60 -15.40
C ALA A 350 -23.72 5.24 -14.71
N ARG A 351 -22.91 4.23 -15.04
CA ARG A 351 -22.90 2.93 -14.35
C ARG A 351 -22.42 3.06 -12.91
N ALA A 352 -21.39 3.87 -12.67
CA ALA A 352 -20.94 4.18 -11.31
C ALA A 352 -22.06 4.85 -10.50
N GLY A 353 -22.79 5.79 -11.10
CA GLY A 353 -23.95 6.44 -10.50
C GLY A 353 -25.00 5.44 -10.04
N ARG A 354 -25.40 4.53 -10.94
CA ARG A 354 -26.33 3.45 -10.63
C ARG A 354 -25.82 2.54 -9.52
N ALA A 355 -24.55 2.14 -9.55
CA ALA A 355 -23.96 1.26 -8.55
C ALA A 355 -23.91 1.92 -7.15
N PHE A 356 -23.57 3.21 -7.07
CA PHE A 356 -23.61 3.94 -5.80
C PHE A 356 -25.04 4.07 -5.24
N SER A 357 -26.02 4.29 -6.12
CA SER A 357 -27.44 4.33 -5.75
C SER A 357 -27.97 2.97 -5.33
N ASP A 358 -27.66 1.91 -6.05
CA ASP A 358 -28.08 0.54 -5.69
C ASP A 358 -27.48 0.12 -4.35
N LEU A 359 -26.21 0.47 -4.09
CA LEU A 359 -25.59 0.25 -2.79
C LEU A 359 -26.30 1.02 -1.67
N ALA A 360 -26.67 2.29 -1.91
CA ALA A 360 -27.39 3.11 -0.94
C ALA A 360 -28.78 2.53 -0.66
N ASP A 361 -29.56 2.20 -1.69
CA ASP A 361 -30.87 1.56 -1.57
C ASP A 361 -30.77 0.31 -0.69
N LEU A 362 -29.91 -0.64 -1.05
CA LEU A 362 -29.78 -1.93 -0.35
C LEU A 362 -29.36 -1.78 1.11
N THR A 363 -28.39 -0.90 1.39
CA THR A 363 -27.87 -0.73 2.76
C THR A 363 -28.80 0.07 3.66
N ILE A 364 -29.52 1.06 3.11
CA ILE A 364 -30.53 1.82 3.85
C ILE A 364 -31.78 0.96 4.09
N GLU A 365 -32.19 0.16 3.12
CA GLU A 365 -33.28 -0.82 3.28
C GLU A 365 -32.94 -1.84 4.37
N ALA A 366 -31.72 -2.41 4.36
CA ALA A 366 -31.27 -3.31 5.42
C ALA A 366 -31.25 -2.62 6.80
N ALA A 367 -30.82 -1.35 6.87
CA ALA A 367 -30.87 -0.57 8.11
C ALA A 367 -32.31 -0.34 8.59
N LEU A 368 -33.25 -0.06 7.68
CA LEU A 368 -34.68 0.06 8.00
C LEU A 368 -35.21 -1.26 8.58
N GLN A 369 -34.91 -2.40 7.97
CA GLN A 369 -35.35 -3.71 8.49
C GLN A 369 -34.79 -3.99 9.88
N ALA A 370 -33.51 -3.70 10.11
CA ALA A 370 -32.89 -3.85 11.44
C ALA A 370 -33.56 -2.93 12.48
N VAL A 371 -33.88 -1.69 12.11
CA VAL A 371 -34.60 -0.73 12.96
C VAL A 371 -36.03 -1.21 13.25
N ILE A 372 -36.76 -1.73 12.26
CA ILE A 372 -38.11 -2.27 12.45
C ILE A 372 -38.07 -3.43 13.45
N ALA A 373 -37.16 -4.39 13.24
CA ALA A 373 -37.02 -5.56 14.11
C ALA A 373 -36.69 -5.17 15.56
N GLU A 374 -35.71 -4.27 15.76
CA GLU A 374 -35.34 -3.76 17.08
C GLU A 374 -36.48 -2.97 17.74
N PHE A 375 -37.19 -2.15 16.97
CA PHE A 375 -38.28 -1.33 17.49
C PHE A 375 -39.49 -2.18 17.90
N ALA A 376 -39.77 -3.24 17.13
CA ALA A 376 -40.84 -4.19 17.39
C ALA A 376 -40.63 -4.99 18.69
N GLN A 377 -39.38 -5.29 19.07
CA GLN A 377 -39.10 -5.99 20.35
C GLN A 377 -39.66 -5.25 21.58
N ARG A 378 -39.72 -3.91 21.54
CA ARG A 378 -40.16 -3.09 22.68
C ARG A 378 -41.56 -2.54 22.52
N HIS A 379 -41.93 -2.18 21.30
CA HIS A 379 -43.17 -1.45 21.00
C HIS A 379 -44.20 -2.31 20.25
N GLY A 380 -43.83 -3.51 19.80
CA GLY A 380 -44.67 -4.34 18.94
C GLY A 380 -44.84 -3.70 17.55
N SER A 381 -45.95 -4.04 16.90
CA SER A 381 -46.34 -3.57 15.57
C SER A 381 -47.65 -2.78 15.62
N ILE A 382 -47.87 -1.92 14.63
CA ILE A 382 -49.16 -1.27 14.40
C ILE A 382 -49.98 -2.20 13.48
N ALA A 383 -51.28 -2.34 13.74
CA ALA A 383 -52.16 -3.14 12.90
C ALA A 383 -52.11 -2.67 11.44
N ARG A 384 -51.78 -3.61 10.53
CA ARG A 384 -51.52 -3.33 9.09
C ARG A 384 -50.53 -2.19 8.85
N GLY A 385 -49.58 -2.01 9.76
CA GLY A 385 -48.55 -0.99 9.64
C GLY A 385 -47.63 -1.24 8.47
N ARG A 386 -47.50 -0.26 7.58
CA ARG A 386 -46.61 -0.28 6.40
C ARG A 386 -45.69 0.93 6.44
N VAL A 387 -44.45 0.78 5.99
CA VAL A 387 -43.48 1.87 5.89
C VAL A 387 -42.73 1.77 4.58
N ALA A 388 -42.48 2.90 3.94
CA ALA A 388 -41.74 3.00 2.69
C ALA A 388 -40.82 4.22 2.70
N LEU A 389 -39.68 4.08 2.02
CA LEU A 389 -38.69 5.13 1.83
C LEU A 389 -38.74 5.64 0.41
N LEU A 390 -38.97 6.94 0.27
CA LEU A 390 -38.89 7.64 -1.00
C LEU A 390 -37.53 8.32 -1.11
N GLY A 391 -36.70 7.83 -2.02
CA GLY A 391 -35.42 8.44 -2.36
C GLY A 391 -35.63 9.65 -3.27
N MET A 392 -35.01 10.77 -2.91
CA MET A 392 -35.13 12.03 -3.64
C MET A 392 -33.79 12.40 -4.32
N GLY A 393 -33.78 13.48 -5.09
CA GLY A 393 -32.54 14.06 -5.62
C GLY A 393 -31.72 13.06 -6.45
N LYS A 394 -30.42 12.93 -6.14
CA LYS A 394 -29.50 12.02 -6.84
C LYS A 394 -29.71 10.55 -6.47
N LEU A 395 -30.26 10.27 -5.29
CA LEU A 395 -30.60 8.90 -4.89
C LEU A 395 -31.77 8.39 -5.74
N GLY A 396 -32.83 9.20 -5.82
CA GLY A 396 -34.02 8.87 -6.60
C GLY A 396 -33.73 8.72 -8.09
N SER A 397 -32.97 9.66 -8.68
CA SER A 397 -32.57 9.59 -10.11
C SER A 397 -31.48 8.57 -10.43
N ARG A 398 -30.93 7.87 -9.43
CA ARG A 398 -29.84 6.89 -9.55
C ARG A 398 -28.52 7.47 -10.10
N GLU A 399 -28.18 8.67 -9.63
CA GLU A 399 -27.01 9.46 -10.04
C GLU A 399 -26.08 9.79 -8.86
N LEU A 400 -26.05 8.95 -7.82
CA LEU A 400 -25.16 9.20 -6.67
C LEU A 400 -23.69 9.18 -7.09
N THR A 401 -22.89 9.98 -6.39
CA THR A 401 -21.43 9.91 -6.49
C THR A 401 -20.86 9.46 -5.16
N ALA A 402 -19.56 9.12 -5.12
CA ALA A 402 -18.91 8.62 -3.91
C ALA A 402 -19.07 9.53 -2.68
N GLY A 403 -19.28 10.85 -2.87
CA GLY A 403 -19.47 11.82 -1.78
C GLY A 403 -20.84 12.48 -1.76
N SER A 404 -21.87 11.83 -2.32
CA SER A 404 -23.23 12.37 -2.27
C SER A 404 -23.90 12.08 -0.93
N ASP A 405 -24.59 13.09 -0.42
CA ASP A 405 -25.58 12.92 0.64
C ASP A 405 -26.81 12.19 0.09
N VAL A 406 -27.63 11.67 0.99
CA VAL A 406 -28.83 10.90 0.65
C VAL A 406 -30.09 11.64 1.11
N ASP A 407 -30.89 12.06 0.13
CA ASP A 407 -32.17 12.73 0.36
C ASP A 407 -33.30 11.70 0.50
N LEU A 408 -34.02 11.70 1.63
CA LEU A 408 -35.08 10.73 1.93
C LEU A 408 -36.37 11.38 2.43
N ILE A 409 -37.49 10.69 2.18
CA ILE A 409 -38.76 10.91 2.87
C ILE A 409 -39.25 9.55 3.36
N LEU A 410 -39.60 9.46 4.64
CA LEU A 410 -40.23 8.26 5.20
C LEU A 410 -41.75 8.44 5.21
N LEU A 411 -42.43 7.49 4.58
CA LEU A 411 -43.88 7.45 4.46
C LEU A 411 -44.40 6.19 5.14
N TYR A 412 -45.54 6.31 5.81
CA TYR A 412 -46.16 5.18 6.48
C TYR A 412 -47.67 5.15 6.25
N ASP A 413 -48.24 3.97 6.47
CA ASP A 413 -49.67 3.73 6.45
C ASP A 413 -50.04 2.71 7.54
N HIS A 414 -51.29 2.69 7.97
CA HIS A 414 -51.81 1.73 8.94
C HIS A 414 -53.33 1.61 8.87
N ASP A 415 -53.88 0.63 9.60
CA ASP A 415 -55.34 0.51 9.71
C ASP A 415 -55.95 1.77 10.34
N ALA A 416 -57.07 2.27 9.78
CA ALA A 416 -57.72 3.49 10.23
C ALA A 416 -58.19 3.42 11.69
N ASP A 417 -58.50 2.21 12.16
CA ASP A 417 -58.94 1.93 13.52
C ASP A 417 -57.77 1.62 14.48
N ALA A 418 -56.52 1.69 14.02
CA ALA A 418 -55.35 1.43 14.86
C ALA A 418 -55.08 2.61 15.82
N GLU A 419 -55.36 2.40 17.12
CA GLU A 419 -55.10 3.41 18.15
C GLU A 419 -53.67 3.35 18.69
N GLU A 420 -53.13 2.15 18.93
CA GLU A 420 -51.80 1.92 19.51
C GLU A 420 -51.12 0.66 18.96
N SER A 421 -49.80 0.54 19.17
CA SER A 421 -49.01 -0.65 18.85
C SER A 421 -49.17 -1.76 19.91
N ASP A 422 -48.94 -3.02 19.53
CA ASP A 422 -49.29 -4.20 20.34
C ASP A 422 -48.20 -4.72 21.31
N GLY A 423 -47.10 -4.00 21.50
CA GLY A 423 -46.00 -4.43 22.39
C GLY A 423 -46.09 -3.90 23.82
N ASP A 424 -45.10 -4.28 24.65
CA ASP A 424 -45.02 -3.97 26.09
C ASP A 424 -45.08 -2.47 26.43
N LYS A 425 -44.69 -1.62 25.48
CA LYS A 425 -44.77 -0.15 25.60
C LYS A 425 -45.52 0.40 24.38
N PRO A 426 -46.86 0.36 24.38
CA PRO A 426 -47.65 0.78 23.23
C PRO A 426 -47.40 2.25 22.88
N LEU A 427 -47.48 2.56 21.59
CA LEU A 427 -47.40 3.93 21.06
C LEU A 427 -48.50 4.15 20.02
N ALA A 428 -49.10 5.34 20.03
CA ALA A 428 -49.97 5.78 18.94
C ALA A 428 -49.19 5.81 17.59
N PRO A 429 -49.83 5.51 16.44
CA PRO A 429 -49.15 5.36 15.15
C PRO A 429 -48.20 6.50 14.78
N SER A 430 -48.65 7.76 14.90
CA SER A 430 -47.80 8.92 14.59
C SER A 430 -46.53 8.99 15.44
N HIS A 431 -46.62 8.66 16.74
CA HIS A 431 -45.47 8.60 17.63
C HIS A 431 -44.58 7.40 17.35
N TYR A 432 -45.17 6.26 17.01
CA TYR A 432 -44.46 5.03 16.64
C TYR A 432 -43.53 5.29 15.45
N TYR A 433 -44.08 5.76 14.32
CA TYR A 433 -43.31 6.00 13.11
C TYR A 433 -42.35 7.20 13.23
N THR A 434 -42.71 8.23 14.00
CA THR A 434 -41.79 9.35 14.31
C THR A 434 -40.52 8.85 15.02
N ARG A 435 -40.68 8.03 16.06
CA ARG A 435 -39.54 7.49 16.82
C ARG A 435 -38.74 6.46 16.02
N MET A 436 -39.42 5.61 15.24
CA MET A 436 -38.76 4.69 14.31
C MET A 436 -37.89 5.46 13.30
N THR A 437 -38.43 6.54 12.71
CA THR A 437 -37.69 7.37 11.76
C THR A 437 -36.48 8.02 12.41
N GLN A 438 -36.61 8.55 13.64
CA GLN A 438 -35.47 9.09 14.39
C GLN A 438 -34.38 8.02 14.62
N ARG A 439 -34.77 6.77 14.89
CA ARG A 439 -33.84 5.66 15.04
C ARG A 439 -33.17 5.29 13.71
N LEU A 440 -33.90 5.32 12.59
CA LEU A 440 -33.34 5.14 11.26
C LEU A 440 -32.33 6.25 10.90
N ILE A 441 -32.66 7.51 11.19
CA ILE A 441 -31.73 8.63 10.99
C ILE A 441 -30.44 8.36 11.76
N ALA A 442 -30.54 8.00 13.05
CA ALA A 442 -29.36 7.68 13.85
C ALA A 442 -28.59 6.47 13.28
N ALA A 443 -29.28 5.42 12.86
CA ALA A 443 -28.67 4.22 12.30
C ALA A 443 -27.83 4.53 11.04
N VAL A 444 -28.28 5.47 10.21
CA VAL A 444 -27.64 5.84 8.94
C VAL A 444 -26.59 6.95 9.11
N SER A 445 -26.86 7.99 9.90
CA SER A 445 -26.03 9.21 9.94
C SER A 445 -25.16 9.37 11.19
N ALA A 446 -25.37 8.58 12.25
CA ALA A 446 -24.55 8.72 13.45
C ALA A 446 -23.11 8.23 13.21
N PRO A 447 -22.08 8.98 13.67
CA PRO A 447 -20.69 8.55 13.58
C PRO A 447 -20.38 7.42 14.57
N THR A 448 -19.87 6.29 14.07
CA THR A 448 -19.36 5.16 14.88
C THR A 448 -17.87 4.94 14.64
N ALA A 449 -17.28 3.93 15.28
CA ALA A 449 -15.89 3.51 15.01
C ALA A 449 -15.70 3.12 13.53
N GLU A 450 -16.75 2.56 12.90
CA GLU A 450 -16.77 2.20 11.48
C GLU A 450 -17.17 3.36 10.55
N GLY A 451 -17.34 4.56 11.11
CA GLY A 451 -17.67 5.79 10.40
C GLY A 451 -19.18 6.04 10.28
N VAL A 452 -19.56 6.76 9.22
CA VAL A 452 -20.95 7.11 8.91
C VAL A 452 -21.39 6.32 7.68
N LEU A 453 -22.61 5.78 7.68
CA LEU A 453 -23.14 5.04 6.53
C LEU A 453 -23.43 6.00 5.38
N TYR A 454 -24.29 7.00 5.62
CA TYR A 454 -24.52 8.15 4.74
C TYR A 454 -24.88 9.40 5.54
N GLU A 455 -24.47 10.57 5.04
CA GLU A 455 -25.08 11.83 5.44
C GLU A 455 -26.50 11.88 4.88
N LEU A 456 -27.46 12.27 5.71
CA LEU A 456 -28.89 12.11 5.41
C LEU A 456 -29.59 13.47 5.46
N ASP A 457 -30.34 13.78 4.40
CA ASP A 457 -31.13 15.00 4.27
C ASP A 457 -32.63 14.68 4.16
N LEU A 458 -33.42 15.24 5.07
CA LEU A 458 -34.89 15.07 5.11
C LEU A 458 -35.64 16.35 4.73
N ARG A 459 -34.96 17.38 4.23
CA ARG A 459 -35.57 18.71 4.03
C ARG A 459 -36.62 18.75 2.93
N LEU A 460 -36.65 17.76 2.03
CA LEU A 460 -37.63 17.64 0.94
C LEU A 460 -38.96 17.01 1.36
N ARG A 461 -39.12 16.61 2.62
CA ARG A 461 -40.41 16.13 3.14
C ARG A 461 -41.47 17.25 3.18
N PRO A 462 -42.78 16.93 3.18
CA PRO A 462 -43.84 17.93 3.29
C PRO A 462 -43.60 18.94 4.42
N SER A 463 -43.78 20.24 4.14
CA SER A 463 -43.48 21.34 5.07
C SER A 463 -42.01 21.45 5.54
N GLY A 464 -41.08 20.75 4.88
CA GLY A 464 -39.64 20.76 5.14
C GLY A 464 -39.30 20.55 6.62
N ASN A 465 -38.43 21.41 7.17
CA ASN A 465 -37.99 21.31 8.57
C ASN A 465 -39.10 21.48 9.61
N LYS A 466 -40.25 22.07 9.23
CA LYS A 466 -41.41 22.25 10.12
C LYS A 466 -42.38 21.07 10.07
N GLY A 467 -42.25 20.20 9.07
CA GLY A 467 -43.07 19.01 8.92
C GLY A 467 -42.60 17.85 9.80
N PRO A 468 -43.50 16.88 10.04
CA PRO A 468 -43.16 15.67 10.79
C PRO A 468 -42.06 14.90 10.06
N VAL A 469 -41.20 14.20 10.81
CA VAL A 469 -40.11 13.40 10.22
C VAL A 469 -40.62 12.14 9.51
N ALA A 470 -41.80 11.64 9.90
CA ALA A 470 -42.54 10.57 9.26
C ALA A 470 -43.89 11.12 8.80
N THR A 471 -44.30 10.86 7.55
CA THR A 471 -45.56 11.38 7.03
C THR A 471 -46.52 10.25 6.67
N HIS A 472 -47.78 10.35 7.10
CA HIS A 472 -48.83 9.42 6.67
C HIS A 472 -49.08 9.57 5.16
N ILE A 473 -49.30 8.46 4.44
CA ILE A 473 -49.48 8.46 2.98
C ILE A 473 -50.56 9.45 2.52
N ASP A 474 -51.73 9.46 3.16
CA ASP A 474 -52.81 10.40 2.80
C ASP A 474 -52.46 11.88 3.04
N ALA A 475 -51.67 12.18 4.07
CA ALA A 475 -51.21 13.54 4.33
C ALA A 475 -50.22 13.99 3.24
N PHE A 476 -49.36 13.08 2.78
CA PHE A 476 -48.46 13.32 1.65
C PHE A 476 -49.26 13.58 0.36
N LYS A 477 -50.22 12.71 0.02
CA LYS A 477 -51.13 12.85 -1.14
C LYS A 477 -51.85 14.18 -1.17
N LYS A 478 -52.38 14.61 -0.02
CA LYS A 478 -53.08 15.88 0.13
C LYS A 478 -52.13 17.06 -0.07
N TYR A 479 -50.99 17.06 0.62
CA TYR A 479 -49.99 18.13 0.53
C TYR A 479 -49.51 18.33 -0.91
N GLN A 480 -49.16 17.24 -1.60
CA GLN A 480 -48.64 17.31 -2.97
C GLN A 480 -49.65 17.91 -3.96
N ARG A 481 -50.96 17.73 -3.75
CA ARG A 481 -52.01 18.28 -4.63
C ARG A 481 -52.44 19.70 -4.27
N GLN A 482 -52.38 20.07 -2.99
CA GLN A 482 -53.02 21.30 -2.49
C GLN A 482 -52.02 22.40 -2.10
N ASP A 483 -50.87 22.00 -1.54
CA ASP A 483 -49.97 22.92 -0.84
C ASP A 483 -48.57 22.99 -1.47
N ALA A 484 -48.16 21.96 -2.22
CA ALA A 484 -46.82 21.86 -2.78
C ALA A 484 -46.54 22.93 -3.84
N TRP A 485 -45.36 23.52 -3.76
CA TRP A 485 -44.86 24.49 -4.75
C TRP A 485 -44.35 23.77 -5.99
N THR A 486 -44.34 24.46 -7.14
CA THR A 486 -43.82 23.90 -8.40
C THR A 486 -42.40 23.34 -8.28
N TRP A 487 -41.53 23.95 -7.47
CA TRP A 487 -40.17 23.44 -7.26
C TRP A 487 -40.16 22.11 -6.49
N GLU A 488 -41.13 21.86 -5.61
CA GLU A 488 -41.29 20.57 -4.91
C GLU A 488 -41.71 19.49 -5.90
N HIS A 489 -42.61 19.81 -6.85
CA HIS A 489 -42.94 18.89 -7.96
C HIS A 489 -41.73 18.63 -8.86
N MET A 490 -40.90 19.64 -9.15
CA MET A 490 -39.64 19.43 -9.88
C MET A 490 -38.67 18.50 -9.14
N ALA A 491 -38.63 18.58 -7.80
CA ALA A 491 -37.85 17.65 -6.98
C ALA A 491 -38.48 16.24 -6.98
N LEU A 492 -39.81 16.17 -6.94
CA LEU A 492 -40.60 14.93 -6.97
C LEU A 492 -40.45 14.18 -8.31
N ALA A 493 -40.18 14.88 -9.42
CA ALA A 493 -39.88 14.25 -10.71
C ALA A 493 -38.63 13.37 -10.71
N ARG A 494 -37.81 13.43 -9.65
CA ARG A 494 -36.66 12.55 -9.43
C ARG A 494 -36.91 11.51 -8.35
N ALA A 495 -38.09 11.50 -7.73
CA ALA A 495 -38.39 10.62 -6.62
C ALA A 495 -38.56 9.17 -7.09
N ARG A 496 -38.19 8.23 -6.23
CA ARG A 496 -38.34 6.79 -6.48
C ARG A 496 -38.42 6.05 -5.15
N ALA A 497 -39.30 5.06 -5.03
CA ALA A 497 -39.29 4.17 -3.87
C ALA A 497 -37.97 3.36 -3.81
N ILE A 498 -37.30 3.35 -2.66
CA ILE A 498 -35.99 2.70 -2.50
C ILE A 498 -35.98 1.48 -1.55
N GLY A 499 -37.03 1.30 -0.76
CA GLY A 499 -37.15 0.16 0.17
C GLY A 499 -38.33 0.32 1.15
N GLY A 500 -38.73 -0.80 1.76
CA GLY A 500 -39.87 -0.87 2.67
C GLY A 500 -40.92 -1.89 2.21
N ASP A 501 -42.18 -1.66 2.57
CA ASP A 501 -43.31 -2.49 2.15
C ASP A 501 -43.54 -2.36 0.63
N ALA A 502 -43.64 -3.50 -0.05
CA ALA A 502 -43.70 -3.54 -1.52
C ALA A 502 -45.00 -2.94 -2.08
N GLU A 503 -46.12 -3.13 -1.40
CA GLU A 503 -47.41 -2.58 -1.83
C GLU A 503 -47.43 -1.07 -1.66
N LEU A 504 -46.95 -0.57 -0.51
CA LEU A 504 -46.84 0.87 -0.27
C LEU A 504 -45.82 1.53 -1.22
N CYS A 505 -44.72 0.85 -1.58
CA CYS A 505 -43.78 1.36 -2.57
C CYS A 505 -44.44 1.52 -3.96
N ALA A 506 -45.21 0.52 -4.40
CA ALA A 506 -45.94 0.60 -5.68
C ALA A 506 -46.99 1.72 -5.66
N GLU A 507 -47.74 1.85 -4.55
CA GLU A 507 -48.71 2.93 -4.33
C GLU A 507 -48.05 4.31 -4.41
N LEU A 508 -46.84 4.46 -3.84
CA LEU A 508 -46.07 5.70 -3.90
C LEU A 508 -45.61 6.05 -5.32
N ASP A 509 -45.11 5.09 -6.07
CA ASP A 509 -44.65 5.33 -7.44
C ASP A 509 -45.83 5.74 -8.35
N GLU A 510 -46.99 5.09 -8.21
CA GLU A 510 -48.22 5.48 -8.91
C GLU A 510 -48.68 6.89 -8.53
N GLU A 511 -48.62 7.21 -7.25
CA GLU A 511 -49.07 8.50 -6.74
C GLU A 511 -48.15 9.65 -7.16
N VAL A 512 -46.82 9.43 -7.17
CA VAL A 512 -45.86 10.37 -7.72
C VAL A 512 -46.14 10.62 -9.20
N ALA A 513 -46.39 9.58 -9.98
CA ALA A 513 -46.74 9.72 -11.40
C ALA A 513 -48.04 10.51 -11.59
N ALA A 514 -49.05 10.29 -10.75
CA ALA A 514 -50.34 11.00 -10.81
C ALA A 514 -50.24 12.48 -10.44
N VAL A 515 -49.37 12.85 -9.50
CA VAL A 515 -49.12 14.26 -9.12
C VAL A 515 -48.40 15.03 -10.24
N LEU A 516 -47.58 14.35 -11.03
CA LEU A 516 -46.74 14.96 -12.08
C LEU A 516 -47.40 14.99 -13.47
N ALA A 517 -48.47 14.22 -13.68
CA ALA A 517 -49.26 14.17 -14.91
C ALA A 517 -50.20 15.39 -15.02
#